data_AF-A0A4Q3MBM2-F1
#
_entry.id   AF-A0A4Q3MBM2-F1
#
_cell.length_a   1.000
_cell.length_b   1.000
_cell.length_c   1.000
_cell.angle_alpha   90.00
_cell.angle_beta   90.00
_cell.angle_gamma   90.00
#
_symmetry.space_group_name_H-M   'P 1'
#
loop_
_entity.id
_entity.type
_entity.pdbx_description
1 polymer ?
#
loop_
_entity_poly.entity_id
_entity_poly.type
_entity_poly.pdbx_seq_one_letter_code
_entity_poly.pdbx_strand_id
1 'polypeptide(L)'
;MPIVLCMDHDELMTQARRIVRAQVRRARLDRDVIDDLTQELLVKYLQAWPGSDEPDNPAAWLQHAAGNVVIDRVRKNKRKPADNYGQGGDDPVALLVATLRAAGPTSLPVVNDGVWQAALGLIPPADADILRDRFIGGTSAAELATELGISRAAVDQRVARAKARIREALVHRPDLVEALQSAHQHAYLSDNRFR
;
A
#
# COMPACT_ATOMS: atom_id res chain seq x y z
N MET A 1 -31.93 6.78 3.84
CA MET A 1 -31.87 7.08 5.29
C MET A 1 -30.69 8.00 5.53
N PRO A 2 -30.78 9.03 6.38
CA PRO A 2 -29.63 9.89 6.63
C PRO A 2 -28.55 9.07 7.35
N ILE A 3 -27.31 9.19 6.87
CA ILE A 3 -26.13 8.62 7.51
C ILE A 3 -25.93 9.42 8.79
N VAL A 4 -26.24 8.83 9.95
CA VAL A 4 -25.94 9.44 11.25
C VAL A 4 -24.50 9.05 11.58
N LEU A 5 -23.57 9.98 11.33
CA LEU A 5 -22.19 9.91 11.77
C LEU A 5 -22.14 10.32 13.26
N CYS A 6 -21.28 9.69 14.06
CA CYS A 6 -21.03 10.06 15.46
C CYS A 6 -20.26 11.39 15.57
N MET A 7 -19.48 11.74 14.54
CA MET A 7 -18.98 13.10 14.34
C MET A 7 -19.81 13.83 13.28
N ASP A 8 -20.15 15.10 13.53
CA ASP A 8 -20.75 15.94 12.49
C ASP A 8 -19.78 16.11 11.29
N HIS A 9 -20.33 16.31 10.09
CA HIS A 9 -19.56 16.44 8.85
C HIS A 9 -18.49 17.53 8.92
N ASP A 10 -18.83 18.67 9.53
CA ASP A 10 -17.91 19.79 9.70
C ASP A 10 -16.77 19.47 10.67
N GLU A 11 -17.06 18.69 11.72
CA GLU A 11 -16.06 18.22 12.69
C GLU A 11 -15.11 17.20 12.05
N LEU A 12 -15.66 16.24 11.30
CA LEU A 12 -14.91 15.25 10.55
C LEU A 12 -13.96 15.91 9.54
N MET A 13 -14.46 16.85 8.74
CA MET A 13 -13.67 17.59 7.75
C MET A 13 -12.55 18.40 8.43
N THR A 14 -12.88 19.12 9.50
CA THR A 14 -11.91 19.95 10.24
C THR A 14 -10.80 19.09 10.83
N GLN A 15 -11.16 17.94 11.42
CA GLN A 15 -10.23 17.01 12.01
C GLN A 15 -9.32 16.34 10.96
N ALA A 16 -9.90 15.82 9.88
CA ALA A 16 -9.16 15.21 8.79
C ALA A 16 -8.14 16.20 8.19
N ARG A 17 -8.57 17.43 7.90
CA ARG A 17 -7.70 18.47 7.34
C ARG A 17 -6.55 18.85 8.27
N ARG A 18 -6.82 18.96 9.58
CA ARG A 18 -5.79 19.24 10.60
C ARG A 18 -4.73 18.14 10.64
N ILE A 19 -5.16 16.88 10.62
CA ILE A 19 -4.28 15.71 10.65
C ILE A 19 -3.44 15.63 9.38
N VAL A 20 -4.07 15.73 8.20
CA VAL A 20 -3.37 15.71 6.90
C VAL A 20 -2.35 16.84 6.82
N ARG A 21 -2.70 18.05 7.25
CA ARG A 21 -1.75 19.19 7.29
C ARG A 21 -0.53 18.90 8.15
N ALA A 22 -0.70 18.27 9.31
CA ALA A 22 0.42 17.89 10.17
C ALA A 22 1.32 16.84 9.50
N GLN A 23 0.73 15.84 8.86
CA GLN A 23 1.46 14.78 8.16
C GLN A 23 2.18 15.29 6.91
N VAL A 24 1.55 16.14 6.09
CA VAL A 24 2.15 16.82 4.93
C VAL A 24 3.38 17.64 5.35
N ARG A 25 3.28 18.40 6.45
CA ARG A 25 4.41 19.15 7.01
C ARG A 25 5.57 18.23 7.42
N ARG A 26 5.28 17.12 8.11
CA ARG A 26 6.29 16.12 8.50
C ARG A 26 6.96 15.47 7.28
N ALA A 27 6.18 15.18 6.25
CA ALA A 27 6.64 14.58 5.00
C ALA A 27 7.36 15.57 4.05
N ARG A 28 7.39 16.87 4.37
CA ARG A 28 7.97 17.94 3.54
C ARG A 28 7.39 18.00 2.12
N LEU A 29 6.09 17.75 2.00
CA LEU A 29 5.35 17.92 0.76
C LEU A 29 4.82 19.36 0.65
N ASP A 30 4.54 19.79 -0.58
CA ASP A 30 3.92 21.08 -0.88
C ASP A 30 2.55 21.19 -0.21
N ARG A 31 2.12 22.43 0.11
CA ARG A 31 0.86 22.65 0.85
C ARG A 31 -0.38 22.49 -0.03
N ASP A 32 -0.21 22.57 -1.35
CA ASP A 32 -1.27 22.41 -2.35
C ASP A 32 -1.91 21.00 -2.31
N VAL A 33 -1.15 19.96 -1.93
CA VAL A 33 -1.67 18.60 -1.85
C VAL A 33 -2.59 18.35 -0.65
N ILE A 34 -2.69 19.28 0.31
CA ILE A 34 -3.41 19.06 1.57
C ILE A 34 -4.89 18.76 1.30
N ASP A 35 -5.50 19.49 0.38
CA ASP A 35 -6.95 19.39 0.15
C ASP A 35 -7.29 18.08 -0.59
N ASP A 36 -6.49 17.71 -1.59
CA ASP A 36 -6.57 16.40 -2.25
C ASP A 36 -6.46 15.23 -1.26
N LEU A 37 -5.44 15.27 -0.40
CA LEU A 37 -5.17 14.19 0.55
C LEU A 37 -6.23 14.15 1.67
N THR A 38 -6.82 15.30 2.00
CA THR A 38 -7.98 15.35 2.91
C THR A 38 -9.19 14.69 2.28
N GLN A 39 -9.48 14.98 1.01
CA GLN A 39 -10.56 14.33 0.28
C GLN A 39 -10.33 12.82 0.16
N GLU A 40 -9.12 12.39 -0.19
CA GLU A 40 -8.78 10.96 -0.26
C GLU A 40 -8.96 10.26 1.09
N LEU A 41 -8.56 10.90 2.19
CA LEU A 41 -8.75 10.38 3.54
C LEU A 41 -10.24 10.25 3.90
N LEU A 42 -11.05 11.25 3.58
CA LEU A 42 -12.48 11.26 3.86
C LEU A 42 -13.25 10.24 3.03
N VAL A 43 -12.89 10.06 1.75
CA VAL A 43 -13.43 9.00 0.91
C VAL A 43 -13.17 7.63 1.55
N LYS A 44 -11.92 7.38 2.00
CA LYS A 44 -11.58 6.13 2.70
C LYS A 44 -12.38 5.96 3.99
N TYR A 45 -12.60 7.04 4.74
CA TYR A 45 -13.39 7.02 5.97
C TYR A 45 -14.84 6.60 5.71
N LEU A 46 -15.50 7.23 4.74
CA LEU A 46 -16.89 6.94 4.38
C LEU A 46 -17.06 5.56 3.73
N GLN A 47 -16.05 5.08 2.99
CA GLN A 47 -16.05 3.74 2.42
C GLN A 47 -15.84 2.64 3.46
N ALA A 48 -15.02 2.91 4.49
CA ALA A 48 -14.83 1.97 5.59
C ALA A 48 -16.10 1.82 6.43
N TRP A 49 -16.90 2.88 6.51
CA TRP A 49 -18.13 2.92 7.32
C TRP A 49 -19.31 3.43 6.49
N PRO A 50 -19.85 2.59 5.57
CA PRO A 50 -20.95 2.97 4.67
C PRO A 50 -22.31 3.11 5.37
N GLY A 51 -22.33 3.37 6.69
CA GLY A 51 -23.50 3.44 7.56
C GLY A 51 -23.19 4.15 8.88
N SER A 52 -23.88 3.78 9.96
CA SER A 52 -23.73 4.41 11.29
C SER A 52 -22.74 3.72 12.23
N ASP A 53 -22.05 2.68 11.75
CA ASP A 53 -21.11 1.89 12.56
C ASP A 53 -19.71 2.53 12.54
N GLU A 54 -19.61 3.80 12.92
CA GLU A 54 -18.32 4.47 13.04
C GLU A 54 -17.44 3.81 14.13
N PRO A 55 -16.10 3.92 14.02
CA PRO A 55 -15.21 3.35 15.02
C PRO A 55 -15.33 4.13 16.32
N ASP A 56 -15.16 3.45 17.47
CA ASP A 56 -15.22 4.07 18.81
C ASP A 56 -14.29 5.29 18.98
N ASN A 57 -13.23 5.37 18.16
CA ASN A 57 -12.33 6.52 18.10
C ASN A 57 -12.00 6.92 16.65
N PRO A 58 -12.84 7.77 16.02
CA PRO A 58 -12.62 8.27 14.66
C PRO A 58 -11.32 9.04 14.51
N ALA A 59 -10.90 9.77 15.55
CA ALA A 59 -9.67 10.56 15.54
C ALA A 59 -8.43 9.68 15.40
N ALA A 60 -8.38 8.56 16.13
CA ALA A 60 -7.29 7.59 16.03
C ALA A 60 -7.25 6.95 14.64
N TRP A 61 -8.41 6.57 14.09
CA TRP A 61 -8.50 6.02 12.73
C TRP A 61 -7.97 7.02 11.69
N LEU A 62 -8.40 8.28 11.75
CA LEU A 62 -7.96 9.34 10.83
C LEU A 62 -6.45 9.60 10.92
N GLN A 63 -5.87 9.55 12.13
CA GLN A 63 -4.42 9.68 12.32
C GLN A 63 -3.64 8.58 11.59
N HIS A 64 -4.08 7.33 11.74
CA HIS A 64 -3.46 6.19 11.08
C HIS A 64 -3.62 6.26 9.56
N ALA A 65 -4.85 6.46 9.07
CA ALA A 65 -5.14 6.50 7.64
C ALA A 65 -4.50 7.70 6.91
N ALA A 66 -4.37 8.86 7.57
CA ALA A 66 -3.70 10.03 7.01
C ALA A 66 -2.20 9.79 6.74
N GLY A 67 -1.54 9.00 7.59
CA GLY A 67 -0.15 8.59 7.39
C GLY A 67 0.02 7.84 6.07
N ASN A 68 -0.87 6.89 5.79
CA ASN A 68 -0.85 6.09 4.57
C ASN A 68 -1.08 6.93 3.31
N VAL A 69 -2.10 7.79 3.33
CA VAL A 69 -2.44 8.69 2.21
C VAL A 69 -1.26 9.62 1.87
N VAL A 70 -0.60 10.19 2.89
CA VAL A 70 0.57 11.05 2.70
C VAL A 70 1.79 10.27 2.20
N ILE A 71 2.06 9.09 2.75
CA ILE A 71 3.16 8.22 2.31
C ILE A 71 2.98 7.81 0.84
N ASP A 72 1.76 7.51 0.41
CA ASP A 72 1.47 7.16 -0.98
C ASP A 72 1.69 8.35 -1.92
N ARG A 73 1.37 9.58 -1.49
CA ARG A 73 1.74 10.79 -2.24
C ARG A 73 3.26 10.97 -2.32
N VAL A 74 4.01 10.76 -1.23
CA VAL A 74 5.48 10.80 -1.25
C VAL A 74 6.04 9.75 -2.21
N ARG A 75 5.49 8.54 -2.22
CA ARG A 75 5.90 7.45 -3.12
C ARG A 75 5.60 7.79 -4.59
N LYS A 76 4.44 8.39 -4.89
CA LYS A 76 4.09 8.87 -6.23
C LYS A 76 5.01 10.00 -6.71
N ASN A 77 5.38 10.93 -5.83
CA ASN A 77 6.29 12.04 -6.17
C ASN A 77 7.75 11.58 -6.35
N LYS A 78 8.21 10.60 -5.57
CA LYS A 78 9.55 10.00 -5.75
C LYS A 78 9.69 9.14 -7.00
N ARG A 79 8.59 8.78 -7.65
CA ARG A 79 8.56 8.06 -8.94
C ARG A 79 8.92 8.93 -10.15
N LYS A 80 9.28 10.20 -9.94
CA LYS A 80 9.96 11.06 -10.92
C LYS A 80 11.26 11.54 -10.25
N PRO A 81 12.51 11.24 -10.69
CA PRO A 81 13.01 10.41 -11.80
C PRO A 81 13.98 9.26 -11.33
N ALA A 82 13.69 8.01 -11.72
CA ALA A 82 14.64 6.87 -11.79
C ALA A 82 13.97 5.56 -12.27
N ASP A 83 12.65 5.51 -12.41
CA ASP A 83 11.93 4.32 -12.89
C ASP A 83 11.77 4.36 -14.42
N ASN A 84 12.89 4.42 -15.14
CA ASN A 84 13.02 3.81 -16.47
C ASN A 84 13.60 2.40 -16.28
N TYR A 85 12.82 1.52 -15.64
CA TYR A 85 13.03 0.09 -15.70
C TYR A 85 11.68 -0.56 -16.00
N GLY A 86 11.52 -0.93 -17.28
CA GLY A 86 10.42 -1.74 -17.80
C GLY A 86 9.13 -0.97 -18.08
N GLN A 87 8.99 -0.46 -19.30
CA GLN A 87 7.66 -0.37 -19.88
C GLN A 87 7.07 -1.79 -20.03
N GLY A 88 5.77 -1.94 -19.78
CA GLY A 88 5.00 -3.13 -20.13
C GLY A 88 4.52 -3.91 -18.91
N GLY A 89 3.23 -4.26 -18.87
CA GLY A 89 2.57 -5.01 -17.80
C GLY A 89 3.04 -6.47 -17.59
N ASP A 90 4.30 -6.77 -17.91
CA ASP A 90 4.85 -8.14 -17.98
C ASP A 90 6.07 -8.38 -17.06
N ASP A 91 6.55 -7.40 -16.25
CA ASP A 91 7.60 -7.71 -15.25
C ASP A 91 7.03 -8.60 -14.13
N PRO A 92 7.48 -9.86 -13.98
CA PRO A 92 6.94 -10.78 -12.98
C PRO A 92 7.08 -10.26 -11.54
N VAL A 93 8.12 -9.48 -11.27
CA VAL A 93 8.32 -8.88 -9.94
C VAL A 93 7.36 -7.72 -9.69
N ALA A 94 7.02 -6.95 -10.73
CA ALA A 94 6.02 -5.90 -10.62
C ALA A 94 4.62 -6.50 -10.37
N LEU A 95 4.29 -7.58 -11.08
CA LEU A 95 3.06 -8.35 -10.87
C LEU A 95 2.98 -8.91 -9.46
N LEU A 96 4.06 -9.50 -8.95
CA LEU A 96 4.14 -9.97 -7.57
C LEU A 96 3.92 -8.84 -6.56
N VAL A 97 4.59 -7.70 -6.71
CA VAL A 97 4.42 -6.56 -5.79
C VAL A 97 3.00 -6.02 -5.81
N ALA A 98 2.35 -5.97 -6.97
CA ALA A 98 0.94 -5.60 -7.08
C ALA A 98 0.05 -6.61 -6.34
N THR A 99 0.31 -7.91 -6.55
CA THR A 99 -0.41 -9.02 -5.90
C THR A 99 -0.25 -8.98 -4.37
N LEU A 100 0.95 -8.74 -3.85
CA LEU A 100 1.19 -8.61 -2.41
C LEU A 100 0.42 -7.42 -1.79
N ARG A 101 0.36 -6.29 -2.48
CA ARG A 101 -0.43 -5.14 -2.01
C ARG A 101 -1.93 -5.43 -2.01
N ALA A 102 -2.39 -6.20 -3.00
CA ALA A 102 -3.76 -6.66 -3.12
C ALA A 102 -4.09 -7.86 -2.22
N ALA A 103 -3.15 -8.32 -1.38
CA ALA A 103 -3.38 -9.30 -0.31
C ALA A 103 -3.34 -8.65 1.08
N GLY A 104 -3.17 -7.34 1.16
CA GLY A 104 -3.16 -6.59 2.42
C GLY A 104 -4.54 -6.55 3.10
N PRO A 105 -4.61 -6.18 4.38
CA PRO A 105 -5.85 -6.21 5.17
C PRO A 105 -6.97 -5.28 4.66
N THR A 106 -6.67 -4.39 3.71
CA THR A 106 -7.63 -3.44 3.09
C THR A 106 -8.08 -3.87 1.69
N SER A 107 -7.67 -5.05 1.23
CA SER A 107 -8.00 -5.57 -0.10
C SER A 107 -9.12 -6.61 -0.04
N LEU A 108 -9.95 -6.69 -1.09
CA LEU A 108 -10.96 -7.73 -1.21
C LEU A 108 -10.28 -9.12 -1.30
N PRO A 109 -10.85 -10.18 -0.70
CA PRO A 109 -10.30 -11.54 -0.75
C PRO A 109 -10.50 -12.13 -2.15
N VAL A 110 -9.72 -11.67 -3.12
CA VAL A 110 -9.79 -12.08 -4.54
C VAL A 110 -8.45 -12.67 -5.01
N VAL A 111 -7.38 -12.47 -4.25
CA VAL A 111 -6.06 -13.00 -4.60
C VAL A 111 -5.92 -14.42 -4.08
N ASN A 112 -5.54 -15.36 -4.95
CA ASN A 112 -5.16 -16.70 -4.55
C ASN A 112 -3.88 -16.64 -3.72
N ASP A 113 -4.00 -16.86 -2.41
CA ASP A 113 -2.89 -16.78 -1.46
C ASP A 113 -1.72 -17.71 -1.80
N GLY A 114 -2.00 -18.82 -2.49
CA GLY A 114 -0.96 -19.77 -2.90
C GLY A 114 0.07 -19.20 -3.87
N VAL A 115 -0.32 -18.25 -4.73
CA VAL A 115 0.56 -17.75 -5.81
C VAL A 115 1.67 -16.86 -5.24
N TRP A 116 1.30 -15.86 -4.43
CA TRP A 116 2.29 -14.96 -3.85
C TRP A 116 3.10 -15.65 -2.74
N GLN A 117 2.50 -16.58 -2.00
CA GLN A 117 3.23 -17.41 -1.02
C GLN A 117 4.29 -18.29 -1.71
N ALA A 118 3.95 -18.94 -2.82
CA ALA A 118 4.90 -19.73 -3.60
C ALA A 118 6.05 -18.88 -4.14
N ALA A 119 5.77 -17.67 -4.63
CA ALA A 119 6.79 -16.75 -5.11
C ALA A 119 7.72 -16.25 -3.99
N LEU A 120 7.18 -15.95 -2.80
CA LEU A 120 7.98 -15.59 -1.62
C LEU A 120 8.82 -16.77 -1.11
N GLY A 121 8.33 -18.01 -1.27
CA GLY A 121 9.07 -19.23 -0.93
C GLY A 121 10.31 -19.49 -1.78
N LEU A 122 10.53 -18.74 -2.87
CA LEU A 122 11.71 -18.85 -3.73
C LEU A 122 12.97 -18.18 -3.15
N ILE A 123 12.82 -17.40 -2.09
CA ILE A 123 13.91 -16.63 -1.47
C ILE A 123 14.06 -16.96 0.01
N PRO A 124 15.18 -16.57 0.65
CA PRO A 124 15.36 -16.80 2.08
C PRO A 124 14.21 -16.19 2.91
N PRO A 125 13.74 -16.87 3.97
CA PRO A 125 12.60 -16.43 4.78
C PRO A 125 12.73 -14.99 5.28
N ALA A 126 13.91 -14.61 5.77
CA ALA A 126 14.17 -13.27 6.28
C ALA A 126 14.01 -12.15 5.22
N ASP A 127 14.16 -12.45 3.93
CA ASP A 127 13.91 -11.49 2.85
C ASP A 127 12.44 -11.52 2.41
N ALA A 128 11.81 -12.70 2.44
CA ALA A 128 10.37 -12.85 2.21
C ALA A 128 9.54 -12.10 3.26
N ASP A 129 9.94 -12.16 4.52
CA ASP A 129 9.29 -11.46 5.64
C ASP A 129 9.32 -9.94 5.43
N ILE A 130 10.48 -9.40 5.04
CA ILE A 130 10.62 -7.97 4.71
C ILE A 130 9.68 -7.56 3.57
N LEU A 131 9.54 -8.39 2.53
CA LEU A 131 8.60 -8.11 1.45
C LEU A 131 7.14 -8.20 1.91
N ARG A 132 6.81 -9.18 2.75
CA ARG A 132 5.49 -9.35 3.35
C ARG A 132 5.12 -8.14 4.19
N ASP A 133 5.95 -7.76 5.15
CA ASP A 133 5.67 -6.64 6.05
C ASP A 133 5.54 -5.33 5.27
N ARG A 134 6.40 -5.11 4.27
CA ARG A 134 6.39 -3.88 3.48
C ARG A 134 5.21 -3.77 2.53
N PHE A 135 4.78 -4.87 1.92
CA PHE A 135 3.80 -4.85 0.82
C PHE A 135 2.42 -5.39 1.20
N ILE A 136 2.35 -6.36 2.12
CA ILE A 136 1.09 -6.86 2.70
C ILE A 136 0.77 -6.07 3.98
N GLY A 137 1.73 -5.97 4.92
CA GLY A 137 1.55 -5.28 6.20
C GLY A 137 1.55 -3.76 6.12
N GLY A 138 1.97 -3.18 4.99
CA GLY A 138 2.05 -1.73 4.79
C GLY A 138 3.20 -1.04 5.53
N THR A 139 4.05 -1.79 6.22
CA THR A 139 5.13 -1.27 7.06
C THR A 139 6.12 -0.45 6.24
N SER A 140 6.44 0.74 6.73
CA SER A 140 7.36 1.65 6.05
C SER A 140 8.81 1.20 6.17
N ALA A 141 9.68 1.75 5.31
CA ALA A 141 11.13 1.52 5.40
C ALA A 141 11.72 1.99 6.74
N ALA A 142 11.11 2.98 7.38
CA ALA A 142 11.59 3.56 8.63
C ALA A 142 11.19 2.69 9.83
N GLU A 143 9.98 2.16 9.83
CA GLU A 143 9.51 1.21 10.85
C GLU A 143 10.32 -0.09 10.77
N LEU A 144 10.49 -0.66 9.57
CA LEU A 144 11.35 -1.84 9.37
C LEU A 144 12.81 -1.58 9.79
N ALA A 145 13.33 -0.38 9.53
CA ALA A 145 14.68 -0.01 9.96
C ALA A 145 14.80 0.00 11.49
N THR A 146 13.77 0.50 12.17
CA THR A 146 13.70 0.56 13.63
C THR A 146 13.61 -0.85 14.23
N GLU A 147 12.72 -1.68 13.69
CA GLU A 147 12.51 -3.06 14.13
C GLU A 147 13.74 -3.95 13.92
N LEU A 148 14.38 -3.82 12.76
CA LEU A 148 15.56 -4.62 12.40
C LEU A 148 16.87 -4.05 12.96
N GLY A 149 16.85 -2.86 13.59
CA GLY A 149 18.05 -2.20 14.10
C GLY A 149 19.07 -1.83 13.01
N ILE A 150 18.62 -1.53 11.78
CA ILE A 150 19.48 -1.18 10.63
C ILE A 150 19.09 0.16 10.02
N SER A 151 19.92 0.69 9.12
CA SER A 151 19.58 1.94 8.43
C SER A 151 18.44 1.77 7.43
N ARG A 152 17.69 2.84 7.17
CA ARG A 152 16.66 2.87 6.10
C ARG A 152 17.23 2.49 4.73
N ALA A 153 18.47 2.92 4.45
CA ALA A 153 19.17 2.55 3.22
C ALA A 153 19.47 1.03 3.15
N ALA A 154 19.83 0.42 4.28
CA ALA A 154 20.04 -1.02 4.36
C ALA A 154 18.74 -1.81 4.14
N VAL A 155 17.60 -1.33 4.65
CA VAL A 155 16.27 -1.90 4.35
C VAL A 155 15.97 -1.81 2.85
N ASP A 156 16.14 -0.63 2.25
CA ASP A 156 15.87 -0.43 0.82
C ASP A 156 16.78 -1.33 -0.05
N GLN A 157 18.05 -1.53 0.33
CA GLN A 157 18.96 -2.48 -0.32
C GLN A 157 18.54 -3.94 -0.14
N ARG A 158 18.08 -4.35 1.06
CA ARG A 158 17.57 -5.71 1.29
C ARG A 158 16.33 -5.97 0.42
N VAL A 159 15.40 -5.03 0.34
CA VAL A 159 14.22 -5.12 -0.55
C VAL A 159 14.63 -5.25 -2.01
N ALA A 160 15.60 -4.45 -2.47
CA ALA A 160 16.08 -4.52 -3.86
C ALA A 160 16.73 -5.88 -4.17
N ARG A 161 17.56 -6.40 -3.25
CA ARG A 161 18.18 -7.73 -3.40
C ARG A 161 17.16 -8.86 -3.37
N ALA A 162 16.16 -8.80 -2.48
CA ALA A 162 15.08 -9.77 -2.42
C ALA A 162 14.31 -9.82 -3.75
N LYS A 163 13.96 -8.65 -4.32
CA LYS A 163 13.33 -8.55 -5.64
C LYS A 163 14.20 -9.10 -6.77
N ALA A 164 15.50 -8.84 -6.74
CA ALA A 164 16.43 -9.39 -7.73
C ALA A 164 16.50 -10.92 -7.68
N ARG A 165 16.57 -11.50 -6.47
CA ARG A 165 16.55 -12.96 -6.26
C ARG A 165 15.25 -13.59 -6.74
N ILE A 166 14.10 -12.96 -6.46
CA ILE A 166 12.81 -13.43 -6.99
C ILE A 166 12.82 -13.38 -8.51
N ARG A 167 13.32 -12.29 -9.13
CA ARG A 167 13.40 -12.19 -10.59
C ARG A 167 14.18 -13.35 -11.19
N GLU A 168 15.35 -13.64 -10.63
CA GLU A 168 16.20 -14.74 -11.06
C GLU A 168 15.50 -16.10 -10.88
N ALA A 169 14.86 -16.33 -9.74
CA ALA A 169 14.14 -17.57 -9.49
C ALA A 169 12.92 -17.76 -10.40
N LEU A 170 12.20 -16.69 -10.74
CA LEU A 170 11.02 -16.73 -11.61
C LEU A 170 11.36 -17.08 -13.07
N VAL A 171 12.61 -16.87 -13.51
CA VAL A 171 13.08 -17.35 -14.83
C VAL A 171 12.90 -18.88 -14.96
N HIS A 172 13.03 -19.60 -13.85
CA HIS A 172 12.88 -21.06 -13.80
C HIS A 172 11.48 -21.53 -13.39
N ARG A 173 10.53 -20.60 -13.19
CA ARG A 173 9.16 -20.88 -12.75
C ARG A 173 8.13 -20.15 -13.63
N PRO A 174 8.06 -20.47 -14.93
CA PRO A 174 7.10 -19.84 -15.85
C PRO A 174 5.65 -20.08 -15.41
N ASP A 175 5.38 -21.21 -14.76
CA ASP A 175 4.08 -21.53 -14.14
C ASP A 175 3.63 -20.47 -13.13
N LEU A 176 4.57 -19.96 -12.31
CA LEU A 176 4.28 -18.90 -11.34
C LEU A 176 4.13 -17.53 -12.02
N VAL A 177 4.84 -17.29 -13.12
CA VAL A 177 4.70 -16.05 -13.89
C VAL A 177 3.30 -15.96 -14.50
N GLU A 178 2.83 -17.02 -15.13
CA GLU A 178 1.47 -17.12 -15.67
C GLU A 178 0.41 -16.97 -14.57
N ALA A 179 0.62 -17.62 -13.42
CA ALA A 179 -0.28 -17.50 -12.27
C ALA A 179 -0.31 -16.05 -11.72
N LEU A 180 0.81 -15.36 -11.67
CA LEU A 180 0.91 -13.96 -11.25
C LEU A 180 0.19 -13.03 -12.24
N GLN A 181 0.35 -13.25 -13.55
CA GLN A 181 -0.38 -12.51 -14.59
C GLN A 181 -1.89 -12.70 -14.44
N SER A 182 -2.34 -13.94 -14.24
CA SER A 182 -3.75 -14.27 -14.04
C SER A 182 -4.32 -13.60 -12.78
N ALA A 183 -3.61 -13.70 -11.65
CA ALA A 183 -4.01 -13.06 -10.40
C ALA A 183 -4.11 -11.54 -10.53
N HIS A 184 -3.17 -10.93 -11.25
CA HIS A 184 -3.14 -9.49 -11.50
C HIS A 184 -4.32 -9.02 -12.37
N GLN A 185 -4.67 -9.77 -13.42
CA GLN A 185 -5.84 -9.47 -14.25
C GLN A 185 -7.13 -9.51 -13.42
N HIS A 186 -7.28 -10.50 -12.54
CA HIS A 186 -8.43 -10.57 -11.63
C HIS A 186 -8.46 -9.39 -10.64
N ALA A 187 -7.32 -9.00 -10.07
CA ALA A 187 -7.23 -7.84 -9.19
C ALA A 187 -7.66 -6.54 -9.90
N TYR A 188 -7.22 -6.33 -11.13
CA TYR A 188 -7.63 -5.18 -11.96
C TYR A 188 -9.11 -5.22 -12.35
N LEU A 189 -9.67 -6.40 -12.63
CA LEU A 189 -11.08 -6.55 -12.96
C LEU A 189 -11.99 -6.35 -11.75
N SER A 190 -11.55 -6.72 -10.54
CA SER A 190 -12.30 -6.44 -9.30
C SER A 190 -12.33 -4.95 -8.95
N ASP A 191 -11.24 -4.22 -9.22
CA ASP A 191 -11.13 -2.77 -8.92
C ASP A 191 -11.95 -1.90 -9.89
N ASN A 192 -12.28 -2.43 -11.08
CA ASN A 192 -12.96 -1.69 -12.14
C ASN A 192 -14.47 -1.98 -12.26
N ARG A 193 -15.07 -2.71 -11.30
CA ARG A 193 -16.52 -3.00 -11.27
C ARG A 193 -17.39 -1.95 -10.57
N PHE A 194 -16.79 -0.86 -10.10
CA PHE A 194 -17.51 0.28 -9.52
C PHE A 194 -17.05 1.58 -10.20
N ARG A 195 -17.44 1.74 -11.46
CA ARG A 195 -17.45 3.02 -12.17
C ARG A 195 -18.88 3.50 -12.32
#